data_AF-A0A4Q9FXD5-F1
#
_entry.id   AF-A0A4Q9FXD5-F1
#
_cell.length_a   1.000
_cell.length_b   1.000
_cell.length_c   1.000
_cell.angle_alpha   90.00
_cell.angle_beta   90.00
_cell.angle_gamma   90.00
#
_symmetry.space_group_name_H-M   'P 1'
#
loop_
_entity.id
_entity.type
_entity.pdbx_description
1 polymer ?
#
loop_
_entity_poly.entity_id
_entity_poly.type
_entity_poly.pdbx_seq_one_letter_code
_entity_poly.pdbx_strand_id
1 'polypeptide(L)'
;MKYEVFDKAARDNVLLASALDVRLDGLDENGNLKESIPPVFGPYFEDDFEFKSIDPESLFEAGAESVGDSGEVEIASGWCPNGSASGGVCKPFNNNRTHWMSTYNGVRNLPVHLAILPGTHNSAFDKQAPYAPSNEVCQDVSPHVQLNSGIRVLDIRVQYFFGYPVGDPLRFSIFHSGTNGRTVQHDIIQGVKHYQYGQGWDRRREVIILDFHEFKNFTAAVHAEFVDLLKTSFGDSIISPTYKELSISQIWGLPGFKNVVIAYHNDARDRSFWPGVNQRWIGSNTPSDSELKAFIDRVGAESKPAGELRSIQAARYALPFFIPSDMSGQLMSWFAAGSASHPIMKHFIINCDWSLRHRLVDNIIYSNQFRARALGLQDLEHVRPGDPAIQGMSPIRHAMLSINDQHWTPSVTLPPILDDEPHRLLVCSDANAEMELDLQGSDVALKHVTLFKGDAVAFVCLDGSRQWALQVQDCTPNEQGNRIPAPGNGEKFIRYTISHGNYVPLVSLPTMAEANSVVLVVSNALQETRIRHDLGPDDIEHVIRSGETCTFMYNAKVGSWSLESVMTHVTTD
;
A
#
# COMPACT_ATOMS: atom_id res chain seq x y z
N MET A 1 15.72 -35.91 -51.88
CA MET A 1 16.55 -34.86 -51.25
C MET A 1 15.72 -33.60 -51.00
N LYS A 2 14.65 -33.71 -50.18
CA LYS A 2 13.74 -32.59 -49.84
C LYS A 2 12.96 -32.82 -48.53
N TYR A 3 13.52 -33.62 -47.61
CA TYR A 3 12.89 -33.96 -46.33
C TYR A 3 13.81 -33.74 -45.11
N GLU A 4 14.95 -33.05 -45.26
CA GLU A 4 15.88 -32.78 -44.15
C GLU A 4 15.97 -31.31 -43.73
N VAL A 5 15.17 -30.41 -44.32
CA VAL A 5 15.17 -28.98 -43.96
C VAL A 5 13.96 -28.61 -43.07
N PHE A 6 12.92 -29.46 -43.02
CA PHE A 6 11.69 -29.18 -42.27
C PHE A 6 11.73 -29.60 -40.78
N ASP A 7 12.74 -30.35 -40.34
CA ASP A 7 12.79 -30.87 -38.96
C ASP A 7 13.72 -30.08 -38.03
N LYS A 8 14.50 -29.13 -38.56
CA LYS A 8 15.44 -28.35 -37.74
C LYS A 8 14.78 -27.14 -37.09
N ALA A 9 13.97 -26.37 -37.83
CA ALA A 9 13.31 -25.18 -37.30
C ALA A 9 12.22 -25.51 -36.28
N ALA A 10 11.45 -26.59 -36.49
CA ALA A 10 10.45 -27.06 -35.54
C ALA A 10 11.10 -27.61 -34.25
N ARG A 11 12.21 -28.37 -34.36
CA ARG A 11 12.99 -28.80 -33.20
C ARG A 11 13.67 -27.65 -32.47
N ASP A 12 14.19 -26.67 -33.19
CA ASP A 12 14.82 -25.48 -32.58
C ASP A 12 13.78 -24.62 -31.85
N ASN A 13 12.56 -24.48 -32.37
CA ASN A 13 11.47 -23.77 -31.69
C ASN A 13 10.90 -24.54 -30.49
N VAL A 14 10.81 -25.87 -30.56
CA VAL A 14 10.39 -26.72 -29.42
C VAL A 14 11.47 -26.77 -28.33
N LEU A 15 12.75 -26.78 -28.71
CA LEU A 15 13.88 -26.66 -27.76
C LEU A 15 13.92 -25.26 -27.12
N LEU A 16 13.65 -24.20 -27.88
CA LEU A 16 13.55 -22.84 -27.36
C LEU A 16 12.35 -22.69 -26.43
N ALA A 17 11.19 -23.26 -26.77
CA ALA A 17 9.99 -23.26 -25.93
C ALA A 17 10.16 -24.08 -24.65
N SER A 18 10.83 -25.23 -24.71
CA SER A 18 11.19 -26.05 -23.54
C SER A 18 12.25 -25.38 -22.65
N ALA A 19 13.14 -24.55 -23.21
CA ALA A 19 14.09 -23.74 -22.46
C ALA A 19 13.45 -22.49 -21.84
N LEU A 20 12.28 -22.08 -22.34
CA LEU A 20 11.47 -20.95 -21.88
C LEU A 20 10.24 -21.37 -21.06
N ASP A 21 10.17 -22.64 -20.67
CA ASP A 21 9.15 -23.22 -19.79
C ASP A 21 7.70 -23.06 -20.30
N VAL A 22 7.53 -23.00 -21.63
CA VAL A 22 6.22 -23.01 -22.29
C VAL A 22 5.74 -24.45 -22.37
N ARG A 23 4.59 -24.76 -21.76
CA ARG A 23 4.00 -26.11 -21.81
C ARG A 23 3.73 -26.51 -23.27
N LEU A 24 4.06 -27.74 -23.63
CA LEU A 24 3.96 -28.27 -25.00
C LEU A 24 2.54 -28.22 -25.59
N ASP A 25 1.52 -28.26 -24.73
CA ASP A 25 0.11 -28.13 -25.11
C ASP A 25 -0.27 -26.72 -25.60
N GLY A 26 0.52 -25.70 -25.24
CA GLY A 26 0.40 -24.31 -25.69
C GLY A 26 0.91 -24.04 -27.10
N LEU A 27 1.52 -25.03 -27.77
CA LEU A 27 2.06 -24.92 -29.13
C LEU A 27 1.19 -25.67 -30.16
N ASP A 28 1.08 -25.12 -31.37
CA ASP A 28 0.50 -25.80 -32.53
C ASP A 28 1.46 -26.84 -33.12
N GLU A 29 0.98 -27.58 -34.12
CA GLU A 29 1.76 -28.64 -34.82
C GLU A 29 3.03 -28.10 -35.53
N ASN A 30 3.18 -26.78 -35.64
CA ASN A 30 4.32 -26.10 -36.24
C ASN A 30 5.23 -25.42 -35.19
N GLY A 31 4.92 -25.54 -33.89
CA GLY A 31 5.71 -24.96 -32.80
C GLY A 31 5.43 -23.47 -32.52
N ASN A 32 4.31 -22.92 -33.00
CA ASN A 32 3.88 -21.56 -32.67
C ASN A 32 2.89 -21.55 -31.50
N LEU A 33 2.85 -20.47 -30.72
CA LEU A 33 1.88 -20.30 -29.63
C LEU A 33 0.44 -20.30 -30.17
N LYS A 34 -0.42 -21.16 -29.61
CA LYS A 34 -1.86 -21.17 -29.90
C LYS A 34 -2.52 -19.88 -29.44
N GLU A 35 -3.55 -19.44 -30.16
CA GLU A 35 -4.35 -18.27 -29.79
C GLU A 35 -5.05 -18.48 -28.44
N SER A 36 -5.07 -17.46 -27.59
CA SER A 36 -5.53 -17.55 -26.19
C SER A 36 -7.01 -17.91 -26.10
N ILE A 37 -7.31 -19.07 -25.52
CA ILE A 37 -8.66 -19.45 -25.08
C ILE A 37 -8.80 -19.04 -23.61
N PRO A 38 -9.82 -18.25 -23.22
CA PRO A 38 -10.03 -17.87 -21.82
C PRO A 38 -10.23 -19.10 -20.93
N PRO A 39 -9.53 -19.22 -19.79
CA PRO A 39 -9.62 -20.40 -18.95
C PRO A 39 -10.94 -20.48 -18.16
N VAL A 40 -11.49 -21.69 -18.09
CA VAL A 40 -12.50 -22.08 -17.10
C VAL A 40 -11.75 -22.54 -15.85
N PHE A 41 -11.89 -21.81 -14.74
CA PHE A 41 -11.11 -22.07 -13.53
C PHE A 41 -11.71 -23.19 -12.66
N GLY A 42 -10.91 -24.24 -12.41
CA GLY A 42 -11.09 -25.25 -11.36
C GLY A 42 -10.00 -25.14 -10.28
N PRO A 43 -10.04 -25.95 -9.19
CA PRO A 43 -9.21 -25.74 -8.00
C PRO A 43 -7.72 -25.94 -8.29
N TYR A 44 -6.88 -25.08 -7.71
CA TYR A 44 -5.43 -25.01 -7.90
C TYR A 44 -4.72 -26.17 -7.17
N PHE A 45 -3.79 -26.83 -7.86
CA PHE A 45 -2.79 -27.72 -7.28
C PHE A 45 -1.46 -26.97 -7.15
N GLU A 46 -0.79 -27.16 -6.01
CA GLU A 46 0.59 -26.77 -5.75
C GLU A 46 1.53 -27.68 -6.57
N ASP A 47 2.44 -27.10 -7.35
CA ASP A 47 3.61 -27.81 -7.89
C ASP A 47 4.87 -27.02 -7.54
N ASP A 48 5.81 -27.71 -6.91
CA ASP A 48 7.14 -27.24 -6.52
C ASP A 48 7.99 -26.88 -7.75
N PHE A 49 8.26 -25.59 -7.96
CA PHE A 49 9.23 -25.11 -8.94
C PHE A 49 10.59 -24.85 -8.26
N GLU A 50 11.59 -25.69 -8.56
CA GLU A 50 12.99 -25.42 -8.23
C GLU A 50 13.54 -24.24 -9.05
N PHE A 51 13.94 -23.16 -8.38
CA PHE A 51 14.69 -22.07 -8.99
C PHE A 51 16.11 -22.53 -9.34
N LYS A 52 16.46 -22.58 -10.63
CA LYS A 52 17.87 -22.57 -11.04
C LYS A 52 18.44 -21.18 -10.77
N SER A 53 19.36 -21.09 -9.81
CA SER A 53 20.10 -19.87 -9.50
C SER A 53 20.85 -19.37 -10.73
N ILE A 54 20.58 -18.13 -11.16
CA ILE A 54 21.46 -17.42 -12.09
C ILE A 54 22.67 -16.94 -11.28
N ASP A 55 23.86 -17.25 -11.76
CA ASP A 55 25.14 -16.80 -11.19
C ASP A 55 25.23 -15.26 -11.22
N PRO A 56 25.21 -14.57 -10.05
CA PRO A 56 25.25 -13.12 -9.97
C PRO A 56 26.51 -12.50 -10.56
N GLU A 57 27.66 -13.20 -10.57
CA GLU A 57 28.94 -12.63 -11.05
C GLU A 57 28.89 -12.26 -12.54
N SER A 58 28.09 -12.97 -13.34
CA SER A 58 27.91 -12.69 -14.77
C SER A 58 27.22 -11.35 -15.10
N LEU A 59 26.52 -10.73 -14.13
CA LEU A 59 25.90 -9.39 -14.27
C LEU A 59 26.86 -8.25 -13.91
N PHE A 60 27.96 -8.54 -13.22
CA PHE A 60 28.91 -7.55 -12.71
C PHE A 60 30.17 -7.37 -13.56
N GLU A 61 30.50 -8.31 -14.48
CA GLU A 61 31.65 -8.14 -15.41
C GLU A 61 31.40 -7.10 -16.52
N ALA A 62 30.15 -6.66 -16.72
CA ALA A 62 29.81 -5.56 -17.64
C ALA A 62 29.77 -4.18 -16.94
N GLY A 63 30.66 -3.97 -15.96
CA GLY A 63 30.88 -2.65 -15.38
C GLY A 63 31.30 -1.67 -16.48
N ALA A 64 30.50 -0.64 -16.72
CA ALA A 64 30.93 0.48 -17.53
C ALA A 64 32.13 1.14 -16.82
N GLU A 65 33.30 1.06 -17.44
CA GLU A 65 34.43 1.91 -17.09
C GLU A 65 33.94 3.36 -17.03
N SER A 66 34.40 4.09 -16.00
CA SER A 66 34.17 5.52 -15.85
C SER A 66 34.69 6.25 -17.09
N VAL A 67 33.80 6.60 -18.02
CA VAL A 67 34.13 7.59 -19.04
C VAL A 67 34.00 8.95 -18.37
N GLY A 68 35.15 9.61 -18.28
CA GLY A 68 35.31 10.90 -17.63
C GLY A 68 34.51 12.01 -18.29
N ASP A 69 34.50 13.12 -17.58
CA ASP A 69 34.00 14.45 -17.95
C ASP A 69 34.43 14.85 -19.37
N SER A 70 33.62 14.52 -20.37
CA SER A 70 33.72 15.09 -21.71
C SER A 70 32.34 15.15 -22.33
N GLY A 71 31.86 16.38 -22.54
CA GLY A 71 30.56 16.65 -23.14
C GLY A 71 30.45 16.10 -24.54
N GLU A 72 29.56 15.13 -24.71
CA GLU A 72 28.76 14.89 -25.91
C GLU A 72 27.44 14.28 -25.43
N VAL A 73 26.33 14.96 -25.72
CA VAL A 73 24.98 14.55 -25.32
C VAL A 73 24.51 13.47 -26.30
N GLU A 74 24.98 12.24 -26.12
CA GLU A 74 24.28 11.08 -26.65
C GLU A 74 23.04 10.84 -25.76
N ILE A 75 21.87 10.74 -26.39
CA ILE A 75 20.62 10.38 -25.71
C ILE A 75 20.81 8.94 -25.22
N ALA A 76 21.17 8.79 -23.94
CA ALA A 76 21.44 7.49 -23.33
C ALA A 76 20.27 6.53 -23.59
N SER A 77 20.54 5.50 -24.38
CA SER A 77 19.70 4.31 -24.40
C SER A 77 19.71 3.76 -22.98
N GLY A 78 18.55 3.82 -22.30
CA GLY A 78 18.44 3.47 -20.89
C GLY A 78 19.13 2.15 -20.50
N TRP A 79 19.57 2.03 -19.26
CA TRP A 79 20.29 0.85 -18.78
C TRP A 79 19.38 -0.38 -18.71
N CYS A 80 19.27 -1.11 -19.83
CA CYS A 80 18.39 -2.27 -19.97
C CYS A 80 19.16 -3.53 -20.41
N PRO A 81 20.14 -4.00 -19.63
CA PRO A 81 20.90 -5.19 -20.00
C PRO A 81 19.96 -6.38 -20.09
N ASN A 82 20.12 -7.15 -21.18
CA ASN A 82 19.29 -8.31 -21.50
C ASN A 82 17.79 -7.96 -21.54
N GLY A 83 17.44 -6.78 -22.07
CA GLY A 83 16.07 -6.34 -22.30
C GLY A 83 15.95 -5.49 -23.56
N SER A 84 14.75 -4.97 -23.81
CA SER A 84 14.52 -3.98 -24.88
C SER A 84 14.08 -2.65 -24.28
N ALA A 85 14.53 -1.54 -24.84
CA ALA A 85 14.05 -0.22 -24.48
C ALA A 85 13.16 0.31 -25.60
N SER A 86 11.92 0.69 -25.29
CA SER A 86 11.03 1.35 -26.25
C SER A 86 10.15 2.37 -25.53
N GLY A 87 10.02 3.56 -26.10
CA GLY A 87 9.24 4.66 -25.52
C GLY A 87 9.71 5.09 -24.13
N GLY A 88 11.01 4.95 -23.82
CA GLY A 88 11.57 5.26 -22.50
C GLY A 88 11.31 4.20 -21.42
N VAL A 89 10.80 3.03 -21.80
CA VAL A 89 10.55 1.91 -20.88
C VAL A 89 11.49 0.75 -21.21
N CYS A 90 12.36 0.40 -20.26
CA CYS A 90 13.12 -0.83 -20.23
C CYS A 90 12.20 -2.01 -19.94
N LYS A 91 12.19 -3.00 -20.82
CA LYS A 91 11.42 -4.24 -20.76
C LYS A 91 12.38 -5.44 -20.71
N PRO A 92 12.71 -5.97 -19.53
CA PRO A 92 13.48 -7.20 -19.42
C PRO A 92 12.63 -8.39 -19.88
N PHE A 93 13.27 -9.46 -20.36
CA PHE A 93 12.56 -10.63 -20.89
C PHE A 93 11.80 -11.47 -19.84
N ASN A 94 12.06 -11.27 -18.54
CA ASN A 94 11.67 -12.23 -17.49
C ASN A 94 11.03 -11.64 -16.22
N ASN A 95 10.28 -10.54 -16.29
CA ASN A 95 9.60 -10.01 -15.10
C ASN A 95 8.18 -9.53 -15.37
N ASN A 96 7.24 -9.91 -14.50
CA ASN A 96 5.89 -9.40 -14.53
C ASN A 96 5.77 -8.13 -13.70
N ARG A 97 5.92 -6.97 -14.33
CA ARG A 97 5.83 -5.66 -13.66
C ARG A 97 4.40 -5.16 -13.48
N THR A 98 3.45 -5.62 -14.29
CA THR A 98 2.10 -5.07 -14.27
C THR A 98 1.36 -5.42 -12.98
N HIS A 99 1.54 -6.64 -12.47
CA HIS A 99 0.88 -7.14 -11.25
C HIS A 99 1.86 -7.90 -10.35
N TRP A 100 3.04 -7.30 -10.13
CA TRP A 100 4.14 -7.94 -9.43
C TRP A 100 3.86 -8.22 -7.95
N MET A 101 3.03 -7.40 -7.28
CA MET A 101 2.80 -7.57 -5.84
C MET A 101 1.98 -8.83 -5.54
N SER A 102 1.01 -9.13 -6.39
CA SER A 102 0.20 -10.35 -6.36
C SER A 102 0.92 -11.58 -6.93
N THR A 103 1.89 -11.37 -7.82
CA THR A 103 2.67 -12.46 -8.44
C THR A 103 3.78 -12.99 -7.53
N TYR A 104 4.50 -12.11 -6.83
CA TYR A 104 5.72 -12.48 -6.10
C TYR A 104 5.52 -12.41 -4.58
N ASN A 105 5.90 -13.49 -3.88
CA ASN A 105 5.64 -13.65 -2.44
C ASN A 105 6.36 -12.62 -1.56
N GLY A 106 7.53 -12.12 -1.97
CA GLY A 106 8.37 -11.30 -1.10
C GLY A 106 7.69 -10.05 -0.58
N VAL A 107 7.00 -9.30 -1.45
CA VAL A 107 6.39 -8.03 -1.04
C VAL A 107 5.04 -8.21 -0.34
N ARG A 108 4.27 -9.25 -0.68
CA ARG A 108 2.92 -9.42 -0.15
C ARG A 108 2.92 -9.70 1.37
N ASN A 109 4.01 -10.25 1.89
CA ASN A 109 4.18 -10.52 3.33
C ASN A 109 4.60 -9.28 4.13
N LEU A 110 4.90 -8.16 3.47
CA LEU A 110 5.35 -6.93 4.13
C LEU A 110 4.18 -5.99 4.41
N PRO A 111 4.18 -5.30 5.55
CA PRO A 111 3.42 -4.07 5.70
C PRO A 111 3.85 -3.03 4.67
N VAL A 112 2.90 -2.21 4.19
CA VAL A 112 3.15 -1.24 3.10
C VAL A 112 4.32 -0.31 3.43
N HIS A 113 4.42 0.14 4.69
CA HIS A 113 5.49 1.07 5.13
C HIS A 113 6.87 0.40 5.34
N LEU A 114 6.97 -0.93 5.19
CA LEU A 114 8.23 -1.69 5.27
C LEU A 114 8.64 -2.27 3.91
N ALA A 115 7.77 -2.21 2.91
CA ALA A 115 8.08 -2.62 1.55
C ALA A 115 9.10 -1.68 0.90
N ILE A 116 9.93 -2.25 0.02
CA ILE A 116 10.72 -1.47 -0.92
C ILE A 116 9.82 -1.24 -2.14
N LEU A 117 9.57 0.02 -2.51
CA LEU A 117 8.62 0.36 -3.56
C LEU A 117 9.25 1.29 -4.61
N PRO A 118 9.02 1.02 -5.92
CA PRO A 118 9.45 1.91 -6.98
C PRO A 118 8.54 3.14 -7.02
N GLY A 119 9.15 4.32 -6.90
CA GLY A 119 8.47 5.60 -7.04
C GLY A 119 9.06 6.46 -8.14
N THR A 120 8.29 7.46 -8.58
CA THR A 120 8.72 8.44 -9.58
C THR A 120 8.67 9.83 -8.98
N HIS A 121 9.72 10.63 -9.19
CA HIS A 121 9.73 12.04 -8.82
C HIS A 121 8.90 12.84 -9.84
N ASN A 122 8.07 13.79 -9.37
CA ASN A 122 7.17 14.57 -10.23
C ASN A 122 6.42 13.72 -11.26
N SER A 123 5.72 12.68 -10.80
CA SER A 123 5.27 11.56 -11.64
C SER A 123 4.48 11.96 -12.88
N ALA A 124 3.76 13.08 -12.83
CA ALA A 124 2.93 13.55 -13.93
C ALA A 124 3.65 14.55 -14.86
N PHE A 125 4.94 14.87 -14.66
CA PHE A 125 5.76 15.66 -15.60
C PHE A 125 6.48 14.75 -16.59
N ASP A 126 5.73 14.31 -17.59
CA ASP A 126 6.20 13.35 -18.58
C ASP A 126 6.07 13.84 -20.03
N LYS A 127 6.77 13.15 -20.95
CA LYS A 127 6.77 13.47 -22.39
C LYS A 127 5.42 13.26 -23.09
N GLN A 128 4.48 12.53 -22.49
CA GLN A 128 3.14 12.29 -23.03
C GLN A 128 2.11 13.30 -22.49
N ALA A 129 2.52 14.29 -21.71
CA ALA A 129 1.65 15.36 -21.26
C ALA A 129 1.24 16.26 -22.44
N PRO A 130 0.06 16.93 -22.38
CA PRO A 130 -0.37 17.86 -23.43
C PRO A 130 0.66 18.97 -23.74
N TYR A 131 1.37 19.43 -22.72
CA TYR A 131 2.51 20.34 -22.83
C TYR A 131 3.70 19.74 -22.09
N ALA A 132 4.87 19.65 -22.72
CA ALA A 132 6.05 19.00 -22.15
C ALA A 132 7.24 19.99 -22.12
N PRO A 133 7.33 20.87 -21.10
CA PRO A 133 8.44 21.81 -20.98
C PRO A 133 9.73 21.05 -20.70
N SER A 134 10.68 21.10 -21.63
CA SER A 134 11.87 20.22 -21.62
C SER A 134 12.72 20.32 -20.34
N ASN A 135 12.68 21.46 -19.65
CA ASN A 135 13.41 21.70 -18.41
C ASN A 135 12.69 21.24 -17.14
N GLU A 136 11.47 20.70 -17.23
CA GLU A 136 10.74 20.15 -16.07
C GLU A 136 10.25 18.71 -16.32
N VAL A 137 10.26 18.27 -17.59
CA VAL A 137 9.88 16.90 -17.95
C VAL A 137 10.95 15.93 -17.45
N CYS A 138 10.55 15.09 -16.49
CA CYS A 138 11.43 14.15 -15.82
C CYS A 138 10.99 12.69 -15.99
N GLN A 139 9.86 12.43 -16.65
CA GLN A 139 9.39 11.07 -16.94
C GLN A 139 9.15 10.88 -18.44
N ASP A 140 9.26 9.64 -18.93
CA ASP A 140 9.00 9.36 -20.35
C ASP A 140 7.52 9.13 -20.67
N VAL A 141 6.75 8.63 -19.69
CA VAL A 141 5.39 8.12 -19.91
C VAL A 141 4.43 8.59 -18.83
N SER A 142 3.14 8.61 -19.16
CA SER A 142 2.06 9.02 -18.25
C SER A 142 1.99 8.18 -16.97
N PRO A 143 1.39 8.70 -15.87
CA PRO A 143 1.22 7.96 -14.62
C PRO A 143 0.54 6.58 -14.79
N HIS A 144 -0.47 6.47 -15.65
CA HIS A 144 -1.10 5.17 -15.94
C HIS A 144 -0.11 4.16 -16.54
N VAL A 145 0.74 4.58 -17.47
CA VAL A 145 1.76 3.71 -18.08
C VAL A 145 2.87 3.38 -17.07
N GLN A 146 3.20 4.31 -16.16
CA GLN A 146 4.12 4.05 -15.04
C GLN A 146 3.62 2.91 -14.15
N LEU A 147 2.34 2.92 -13.76
CA LEU A 147 1.73 1.85 -12.96
C LEU A 147 1.78 0.50 -13.68
N ASN A 148 1.43 0.47 -14.97
CA ASN A 148 1.55 -0.74 -15.80
C ASN A 148 3.00 -1.22 -15.97
N SER A 149 3.98 -0.32 -15.76
CA SER A 149 5.40 -0.62 -15.84
C SER A 149 6.04 -0.93 -14.48
N GLY A 150 5.22 -1.10 -13.43
CA GLY A 150 5.61 -1.58 -12.11
C GLY A 150 5.84 -0.51 -11.05
N ILE A 151 5.70 0.78 -11.38
CA ILE A 151 5.70 1.87 -10.39
C ILE A 151 4.52 1.69 -9.44
N ARG A 152 4.73 1.95 -8.14
CA ARG A 152 3.68 1.86 -7.11
C ARG A 152 3.58 3.11 -6.24
N VAL A 153 4.48 4.09 -6.39
CA VAL A 153 4.40 5.38 -5.70
C VAL A 153 4.47 6.53 -6.70
N LEU A 154 3.49 7.42 -6.65
CA LEU A 154 3.44 8.61 -7.50
C LEU A 154 3.61 9.87 -6.64
N ASP A 155 4.70 10.62 -6.84
CA ASP A 155 4.92 11.97 -6.28
C ASP A 155 4.13 13.00 -7.09
N ILE A 156 3.11 13.57 -6.46
CA ILE A 156 2.11 14.41 -7.08
C ILE A 156 2.12 15.80 -6.44
N ARG A 157 2.14 16.82 -7.29
CA ARG A 157 2.10 18.23 -6.91
C ARG A 157 0.89 18.86 -7.57
N VAL A 158 0.04 19.50 -6.77
CA VAL A 158 -1.28 20.00 -7.19
C VAL A 158 -1.40 21.52 -7.02
N GLN A 159 -1.80 22.21 -8.09
CA GLN A 159 -2.16 23.62 -8.04
C GLN A 159 -3.67 23.76 -8.17
N TYR A 160 -4.24 24.57 -7.27
CA TYR A 160 -5.63 24.98 -7.33
C TYR A 160 -5.81 26.22 -8.22
N PHE A 161 -6.85 26.19 -9.05
CA PHE A 161 -7.26 27.29 -9.92
C PHE A 161 -8.69 27.75 -9.62
N PHE A 162 -8.81 28.88 -8.90
CA PHE A 162 -10.10 29.48 -8.54
C PHE A 162 -11.01 29.81 -9.73
N GLY A 163 -10.42 30.09 -10.90
CA GLY A 163 -11.16 30.48 -12.11
C GLY A 163 -12.04 29.39 -12.72
N TYR A 164 -11.89 28.12 -12.30
CA TYR A 164 -12.71 27.01 -12.77
C TYR A 164 -13.81 26.65 -11.75
N PRO A 165 -15.03 26.29 -12.20
CA PRO A 165 -16.11 25.90 -11.30
C PRO A 165 -15.80 24.58 -10.57
N VAL A 166 -16.46 24.36 -9.43
CA VAL A 166 -16.38 23.08 -8.69
C VAL A 166 -16.77 21.93 -9.62
N GLY A 167 -15.96 20.87 -9.61
CA GLY A 167 -16.13 19.69 -10.47
C GLY A 167 -15.41 19.77 -11.83
N ASP A 168 -14.86 20.93 -12.21
CA ASP A 168 -14.00 21.02 -13.40
C ASP A 168 -12.61 20.40 -13.12
N PRO A 169 -12.13 19.45 -13.94
CA PRO A 169 -10.80 18.84 -13.78
C PRO A 169 -9.65 19.85 -13.70
N LEU A 170 -9.72 20.97 -14.43
CA LEU A 170 -8.66 21.98 -14.49
C LEU A 170 -8.49 22.73 -13.16
N ARG A 171 -9.50 22.67 -12.29
CA ARG A 171 -9.47 23.25 -10.95
C ARG A 171 -8.37 22.66 -10.08
N PHE A 172 -8.02 21.39 -10.28
CA PHE A 172 -6.91 20.69 -9.61
C PHE A 172 -5.92 20.16 -10.65
N SER A 173 -5.06 21.06 -11.12
CA SER A 173 -4.08 20.76 -12.15
C SER A 173 -2.76 20.30 -11.56
N ILE A 174 -2.04 19.45 -12.29
CA ILE A 174 -0.67 19.05 -11.97
C ILE A 174 0.25 20.26 -12.17
N PHE A 175 1.17 20.49 -11.22
CA PHE A 175 2.07 21.64 -11.30
C PHE A 175 3.50 21.36 -10.86
N HIS A 176 4.42 22.17 -11.37
CA HIS A 176 5.77 22.37 -10.84
C HIS A 176 6.09 23.88 -10.89
N SER A 177 6.79 24.40 -11.90
CA SER A 177 6.87 25.86 -12.06
C SER A 177 5.63 26.39 -12.79
N GLY A 178 5.12 25.60 -13.74
CA GLY A 178 3.84 25.80 -14.42
C GLY A 178 2.99 24.53 -14.41
N THR A 179 1.93 24.53 -15.22
CA THR A 179 1.11 23.33 -15.48
C THR A 179 1.47 22.74 -16.84
N ASN A 180 1.37 21.41 -16.96
CA ASN A 180 1.68 20.70 -18.19
C ASN A 180 0.43 20.18 -18.93
N GLY A 181 -0.76 20.65 -18.50
CA GLY A 181 -2.06 20.26 -19.04
C GLY A 181 -2.67 19.01 -18.41
N ARG A 182 -1.94 18.30 -17.53
CA ARG A 182 -2.48 17.19 -16.75
C ARG A 182 -3.26 17.68 -15.53
N THR A 183 -4.22 16.87 -15.10
CA THR A 183 -5.11 17.13 -13.95
C THR A 183 -5.13 15.93 -13.01
N VAL A 184 -5.44 16.17 -11.73
CA VAL A 184 -5.60 15.06 -10.78
C VAL A 184 -6.74 14.14 -11.20
N GLN A 185 -7.85 14.70 -11.68
CA GLN A 185 -9.03 13.92 -12.07
C GLN A 185 -8.75 12.94 -13.22
N HIS A 186 -8.16 13.42 -14.32
CA HIS A 186 -7.96 12.58 -15.51
C HIS A 186 -6.70 11.72 -15.43
N ASP A 187 -5.59 12.27 -14.94
CA ASP A 187 -4.29 11.62 -15.09
C ASP A 187 -3.93 10.76 -13.88
N ILE A 188 -4.44 11.10 -12.69
CA ILE A 188 -4.18 10.35 -11.45
C ILE A 188 -5.38 9.47 -11.12
N ILE A 189 -6.56 10.05 -10.85
CA ILE A 189 -7.73 9.29 -10.40
C ILE A 189 -8.20 8.31 -11.48
N GLN A 190 -8.49 8.79 -12.69
CA GLN A 190 -8.88 7.90 -13.78
C GLN A 190 -7.71 7.00 -14.22
N GLY A 191 -6.47 7.49 -14.18
CA GLY A 191 -5.27 6.69 -14.48
C GLY A 191 -5.13 5.45 -13.58
N VAL A 192 -5.33 5.63 -12.26
CA VAL A 192 -5.34 4.55 -11.27
C VAL A 192 -6.53 3.62 -11.50
N LYS A 193 -7.74 4.15 -11.70
CA LYS A 193 -8.92 3.32 -11.97
C LYS A 193 -8.77 2.49 -13.24
N HIS A 194 -8.27 3.06 -14.32
CA HIS A 194 -8.00 2.33 -15.56
C HIS A 194 -6.91 1.26 -15.36
N TYR A 195 -5.93 1.51 -14.49
CA TYR A 195 -4.96 0.49 -14.12
C TYR A 195 -5.62 -0.64 -13.31
N GLN A 196 -6.44 -0.33 -12.31
CA GLN A 196 -7.06 -1.34 -11.45
C GLN A 196 -8.13 -2.19 -12.17
N TYR A 197 -8.95 -1.55 -12.99
CA TYR A 197 -10.14 -2.16 -13.62
C TYR A 197 -10.01 -2.35 -15.14
N GLY A 198 -8.85 -2.06 -15.73
CA GLY A 198 -8.64 -2.25 -17.17
C GLY A 198 -8.62 -3.74 -17.56
N GLN A 199 -8.80 -4.00 -18.85
CA GLN A 199 -8.78 -5.36 -19.43
C GLN A 199 -7.48 -6.12 -19.09
N GLY A 200 -7.59 -7.44 -18.91
CA GLY A 200 -6.48 -8.33 -18.57
C GLY A 200 -6.58 -8.88 -17.15
N TRP A 201 -5.50 -8.79 -16.38
CA TRP A 201 -5.39 -9.32 -15.02
C TRP A 201 -6.05 -8.41 -13.97
N ASP A 202 -6.62 -9.03 -12.93
CA ASP A 202 -7.15 -8.30 -11.77
C ASP A 202 -6.02 -7.64 -10.99
N ARG A 203 -5.88 -6.32 -11.17
CA ARG A 203 -4.86 -5.48 -10.55
C ARG A 203 -5.33 -4.86 -9.24
N ARG A 204 -6.48 -5.29 -8.71
CA ARG A 204 -6.97 -4.80 -7.40
C ARG A 204 -6.13 -5.31 -6.23
N ARG A 205 -5.26 -6.31 -6.46
CA ARG A 205 -4.25 -6.81 -5.51
C ARG A 205 -2.88 -6.11 -5.68
N GLU A 206 -2.87 -4.89 -6.16
CA GLU A 206 -1.66 -4.07 -6.29
C GLU A 206 -1.86 -2.79 -5.49
N VAL A 207 -0.97 -2.52 -4.53
CA VAL A 207 -1.08 -1.33 -3.67
C VAL A 207 -0.41 -0.13 -4.34
N ILE A 208 -1.14 0.98 -4.45
CA ILE A 208 -0.67 2.22 -5.05
C ILE A 208 -0.62 3.30 -3.97
N ILE A 209 0.50 4.00 -3.87
CA ILE A 209 0.66 5.18 -3.02
C ILE A 209 0.57 6.43 -3.89
N LEU A 210 -0.40 7.29 -3.61
CA LEU A 210 -0.53 8.63 -4.17
C LEU A 210 0.02 9.61 -3.14
N ASP A 211 1.23 10.12 -3.38
CA ASP A 211 1.89 11.09 -2.52
C ASP A 211 1.58 12.52 -2.98
N PHE A 212 0.53 13.11 -2.42
CA PHE A 212 0.22 14.52 -2.64
C PHE A 212 1.14 15.36 -1.76
N HIS A 213 2.29 15.72 -2.35
CA HIS A 213 3.42 16.30 -1.63
C HIS A 213 3.38 17.83 -1.55
N GLU A 214 2.97 18.50 -2.62
CA GLU A 214 2.93 19.96 -2.67
C GLU A 214 1.55 20.47 -3.12
N PHE A 215 1.08 21.53 -2.45
CA PHE A 215 -0.22 22.16 -2.67
C PHE A 215 -0.06 23.66 -2.91
N LYS A 216 -0.30 24.12 -4.14
CA LYS A 216 -0.19 25.53 -4.51
C LYS A 216 -1.55 26.20 -4.59
N ASN A 217 -1.67 27.34 -3.90
CA ASN A 217 -2.90 28.15 -3.79
C ASN A 217 -4.07 27.45 -3.06
N PHE A 218 -3.78 26.47 -2.21
CA PHE A 218 -4.80 25.83 -1.38
C PHE A 218 -5.16 26.70 -0.18
N THR A 219 -6.45 26.83 0.10
CA THR A 219 -6.99 27.30 1.38
C THR A 219 -7.59 26.11 2.13
N ALA A 220 -7.97 26.29 3.40
CA ALA A 220 -8.64 25.22 4.16
C ALA A 220 -9.89 24.67 3.45
N ALA A 221 -10.71 25.54 2.84
CA ALA A 221 -11.89 25.12 2.08
C ALA A 221 -11.52 24.32 0.81
N VAL A 222 -10.40 24.67 0.16
CA VAL A 222 -9.90 23.95 -1.01
C VAL A 222 -9.32 22.59 -0.63
N HIS A 223 -8.64 22.49 0.52
CA HIS A 223 -8.23 21.20 1.07
C HIS A 223 -9.42 20.29 1.32
N ALA A 224 -10.49 20.81 1.95
CA ALA A 224 -11.73 20.05 2.16
C ALA A 224 -12.35 19.57 0.83
N GLU A 225 -12.48 20.46 -0.16
CA GLU A 225 -12.98 20.09 -1.49
C GLU A 225 -12.12 19.00 -2.16
N PHE A 226 -10.80 19.11 -2.05
CA PHE A 226 -9.89 18.13 -2.64
C PHE A 226 -9.91 16.78 -1.91
N VAL A 227 -10.02 16.79 -0.58
CA VAL A 227 -10.25 15.59 0.22
C VAL A 227 -11.54 14.90 -0.19
N ASP A 228 -12.63 15.65 -0.34
CA ASP A 228 -13.92 15.10 -0.76
C ASP A 228 -13.84 14.48 -2.16
N LEU A 229 -13.12 15.13 -3.09
CA LEU A 229 -12.84 14.58 -4.43
C LEU A 229 -12.15 13.21 -4.34
N LEU A 230 -11.10 13.10 -3.51
CA LEU A 230 -10.34 11.86 -3.37
C LEU A 230 -11.16 10.76 -2.69
N LYS A 231 -11.90 11.07 -1.62
CA LYS A 231 -12.78 10.12 -0.92
C LYS A 231 -13.91 9.65 -1.83
N THR A 232 -14.56 10.55 -2.54
CA THR A 232 -15.62 10.20 -3.52
C THR A 232 -15.07 9.33 -4.65
N SER A 233 -13.81 9.55 -5.02
CA SER A 233 -13.20 8.83 -6.12
C SER A 233 -12.73 7.43 -5.76
N PHE A 234 -12.09 7.25 -4.60
CA PHE A 234 -11.48 5.97 -4.21
C PHE A 234 -12.30 5.19 -3.17
N GLY A 235 -13.14 5.85 -2.37
CA GLY A 235 -14.07 5.23 -1.43
C GLY A 235 -13.43 4.14 -0.57
N ASP A 236 -14.06 2.97 -0.53
CA ASP A 236 -13.61 1.84 0.29
C ASP A 236 -12.26 1.25 -0.14
N SER A 237 -11.75 1.58 -1.33
CA SER A 237 -10.43 1.14 -1.80
C SER A 237 -9.28 1.85 -1.08
N ILE A 238 -9.56 2.89 -0.28
CA ILE A 238 -8.55 3.59 0.51
C ILE A 238 -8.04 2.69 1.64
N ILE A 239 -6.72 2.54 1.72
CA ILE A 239 -6.02 1.89 2.84
C ILE A 239 -5.76 2.94 3.91
N SER A 240 -6.54 2.88 5.00
CA SER A 240 -6.34 3.74 6.17
C SER A 240 -5.02 3.43 6.90
N PRO A 241 -4.37 4.43 7.53
CA PRO A 241 -3.23 4.21 8.45
C PRO A 241 -3.54 3.25 9.59
N THR A 242 -4.82 3.04 9.93
CA THR A 242 -5.26 2.00 10.87
C THR A 242 -4.67 0.62 10.54
N TYR A 243 -4.56 0.30 9.25
CA TYR A 243 -4.09 -1.01 8.79
C TYR A 243 -2.61 -1.02 8.43
N LYS A 244 -1.85 0.01 8.81
CA LYS A 244 -0.43 0.14 8.44
C LYS A 244 0.41 -1.07 8.85
N GLU A 245 0.02 -1.75 9.93
CA GLU A 245 0.71 -2.89 10.47
C GLU A 245 0.30 -4.22 9.80
N LEU A 246 -0.79 -4.26 9.04
CA LEU A 246 -1.13 -5.47 8.29
C LEU A 246 -0.19 -5.65 7.10
N SER A 247 0.10 -6.91 6.76
CA SER A 247 0.79 -7.21 5.50
C SER A 247 -0.09 -6.85 4.31
N ILE A 248 0.54 -6.63 3.16
CA ILE A 248 -0.17 -6.37 1.89
C ILE A 248 -1.17 -7.49 1.56
N SER A 249 -0.83 -8.76 1.82
CA SER A 249 -1.75 -9.88 1.58
C SER A 249 -2.95 -9.89 2.53
N GLN A 250 -2.77 -9.50 3.79
CA GLN A 250 -3.89 -9.30 4.73
C GLN A 250 -4.77 -8.13 4.29
N ILE A 251 -4.19 -7.02 3.83
CA ILE A 251 -4.95 -5.86 3.35
C ILE A 251 -5.90 -6.24 2.21
N TRP A 252 -5.52 -7.17 1.32
CA TRP A 252 -6.40 -7.66 0.26
C TRP A 252 -7.64 -8.42 0.76
N GLY A 253 -7.59 -8.95 1.98
CA GLY A 253 -8.72 -9.61 2.64
C GLY A 253 -9.71 -8.66 3.30
N LEU A 254 -9.38 -7.37 3.41
CA LEU A 254 -10.27 -6.35 3.96
C LEU A 254 -11.42 -6.02 2.99
N PRO A 255 -12.60 -5.65 3.51
CA PRO A 255 -13.72 -5.23 2.68
C PRO A 255 -13.37 -3.99 1.83
N GLY A 256 -13.95 -3.93 0.63
CA GLY A 256 -13.78 -2.79 -0.29
C GLY A 256 -12.60 -2.89 -1.27
N PHE A 257 -11.90 -4.03 -1.31
CA PHE A 257 -10.69 -4.21 -2.14
C PHE A 257 -9.65 -3.10 -1.89
N LYS A 258 -9.26 -2.92 -0.63
CA LYS A 258 -8.34 -1.84 -0.22
C LYS A 258 -7.00 -1.96 -0.94
N ASN A 259 -6.63 -0.93 -1.69
CA ASN A 259 -5.45 -0.93 -2.55
C ASN A 259 -4.86 0.46 -2.88
N VAL A 260 -5.46 1.55 -2.39
CA VAL A 260 -4.93 2.91 -2.59
C VAL A 260 -4.55 3.52 -1.25
N VAL A 261 -3.27 3.82 -1.07
CA VAL A 261 -2.80 4.71 -0.01
C VAL A 261 -2.82 6.14 -0.54
N ILE A 262 -3.54 7.03 0.13
CA ILE A 262 -3.43 8.46 -0.10
C ILE A 262 -2.50 9.00 0.98
N ALA A 263 -1.31 9.47 0.59
CA ALA A 263 -0.41 10.19 1.47
C ALA A 263 -0.56 11.69 1.21
N TYR A 264 -0.84 12.46 2.27
CA TYR A 264 -1.24 13.87 2.15
C TYR A 264 -0.36 14.77 3.01
N HIS A 265 0.51 15.56 2.39
CA HIS A 265 1.51 16.38 3.07
C HIS A 265 0.97 17.73 3.55
N ASN A 266 -0.10 17.69 4.35
CA ASN A 266 -0.68 18.84 5.02
C ASN A 266 -1.49 18.40 6.25
N ASP A 267 -1.66 19.29 7.24
CA ASP A 267 -2.44 18.99 8.44
C ASP A 267 -3.95 19.03 8.21
N ALA A 268 -4.42 19.65 7.12
CA ALA A 268 -5.82 19.58 6.66
C ALA A 268 -6.22 18.22 6.06
N ARG A 269 -5.38 17.20 6.26
CA ARG A 269 -5.56 15.81 5.81
C ARG A 269 -6.73 15.13 6.54
N ASP A 270 -7.52 14.34 5.81
CA ASP A 270 -8.45 13.38 6.41
C ASP A 270 -7.71 12.21 7.07
N ARG A 271 -8.12 11.77 8.25
CA ARG A 271 -7.43 10.70 9.01
C ARG A 271 -7.42 9.34 8.32
N SER A 272 -8.35 9.07 7.39
CA SER A 272 -8.28 7.88 6.52
C SER A 272 -7.12 7.93 5.54
N PHE A 273 -6.47 9.09 5.39
CA PHE A 273 -5.26 9.27 4.60
C PHE A 273 -4.01 9.22 5.49
N TRP A 274 -2.94 8.70 4.92
CA TRP A 274 -1.63 8.65 5.55
C TRP A 274 -1.02 10.03 5.63
N PRO A 275 -0.23 10.32 6.70
CA PRO A 275 0.67 11.46 6.67
C PRO A 275 1.45 11.47 5.35
N GLY A 276 1.71 12.67 4.80
CA GLY A 276 2.50 12.81 3.58
C GLY A 276 3.81 12.04 3.67
N VAL A 277 4.26 11.48 2.55
CA VAL A 277 5.51 10.71 2.55
C VAL A 277 6.64 11.61 3.03
N ASN A 278 7.44 11.13 3.97
CA ASN A 278 8.65 11.80 4.39
C ASN A 278 9.68 11.71 3.27
N GLN A 279 9.63 12.67 2.36
CA GLN A 279 10.57 12.78 1.25
C GLN A 279 11.92 13.27 1.76
N ARG A 280 12.93 12.40 1.69
CA ARG A 280 14.32 12.78 1.95
C ARG A 280 14.90 13.38 0.68
N TRP A 281 15.03 14.71 0.68
CA TRP A 281 15.64 15.49 -0.39
C TRP A 281 16.91 16.20 0.09
N ILE A 282 17.92 16.27 -0.77
CA ILE A 282 19.24 16.83 -0.42
C ILE A 282 19.21 18.35 -0.22
N GLY A 283 18.14 19.03 -0.66
CA GLY A 283 18.00 20.48 -0.57
C GLY A 283 18.68 21.25 -1.69
N SER A 284 19.14 20.55 -2.74
CA SER A 284 19.78 21.15 -3.92
C SER A 284 19.27 20.48 -5.19
N ASN A 285 19.07 21.28 -6.24
CA ASN A 285 18.65 20.81 -7.56
C ASN A 285 19.80 20.30 -8.42
N THR A 286 21.04 20.75 -8.19
CA THR A 286 22.21 20.39 -9.00
C THR A 286 23.38 19.90 -8.16
N PRO A 287 23.19 18.93 -7.24
CA PRO A 287 24.31 18.29 -6.56
C PRO A 287 25.18 17.55 -7.58
N SER A 288 26.45 17.37 -7.27
CA SER A 288 27.29 16.38 -7.94
C SER A 288 26.83 14.95 -7.63
N ASP A 289 27.25 13.98 -8.46
CA ASP A 289 26.93 12.57 -8.24
C ASP A 289 27.45 12.06 -6.89
N SER A 290 28.64 12.50 -6.46
CA SER A 290 29.23 12.10 -5.18
C SER A 290 28.46 12.69 -3.98
N GLU A 291 28.01 13.94 -4.06
CA GLU A 291 27.18 14.57 -3.03
C GLU A 291 25.81 13.87 -2.91
N LEU A 292 25.17 13.58 -4.04
CA LEU A 292 23.89 12.87 -4.04
C LEU A 292 24.05 11.44 -3.51
N LYS A 293 25.11 10.72 -3.89
CA LYS A 293 25.39 9.39 -3.33
C LYS A 293 25.64 9.43 -1.83
N ALA A 294 26.45 10.37 -1.35
CA ALA A 294 26.72 10.52 0.08
C ALA A 294 25.44 10.83 0.88
N PHE A 295 24.53 11.63 0.30
CA PHE A 295 23.21 11.87 0.86
C PHE A 295 22.36 10.60 0.95
N ILE A 296 22.28 9.82 -0.13
CA ILE A 296 21.55 8.55 -0.18
C ILE A 296 22.09 7.60 0.90
N ASP A 297 23.41 7.44 1.01
CA ASP A 297 24.03 6.57 2.03
C ASP A 297 23.70 7.02 3.45
N ARG A 298 23.74 8.34 3.69
CA ARG A 298 23.36 8.91 4.99
C ARG A 298 21.92 8.60 5.32
N VAL A 299 20.98 8.81 4.39
CA VAL A 299 19.56 8.48 4.58
C VAL A 299 19.36 7.00 4.86
N GLY A 300 20.11 6.12 4.19
CA GLY A 300 20.07 4.68 4.43
C GLY A 300 20.57 4.26 5.82
N ALA A 301 21.29 5.13 6.54
CA ALA A 301 21.74 4.90 7.91
C ALA A 301 20.79 5.50 8.97
N GLU A 302 19.76 6.24 8.56
CA GLU A 302 18.82 6.87 9.49
C GLU A 302 17.79 5.87 10.01
N SER A 303 17.39 6.05 11.28
CA SER A 303 16.22 5.35 11.80
C SER A 303 14.94 5.91 11.18
N LYS A 304 14.04 5.02 10.77
CA LYS A 304 12.69 5.37 10.30
C LYS A 304 11.68 5.15 11.43
N PRO A 305 10.93 6.18 11.87
CA PRO A 305 9.78 6.03 12.74
C PRO A 305 8.84 4.90 12.29
N ALA A 306 8.33 4.15 13.27
CA ALA A 306 7.40 3.06 13.02
C ALA A 306 6.14 3.56 12.30
N GLY A 307 5.68 2.79 11.31
CA GLY A 307 4.49 3.14 10.51
C GLY A 307 4.64 4.30 9.51
N GLU A 308 5.76 5.03 9.48
CA GLU A 308 5.95 6.17 8.56
C GLU A 308 6.25 5.71 7.12
N LEU A 309 5.68 6.37 6.11
CA LEU A 309 6.13 6.26 4.72
C LEU A 309 7.34 7.18 4.51
N ARG A 310 8.45 6.64 3.99
CA ARG A 310 9.67 7.41 3.71
C ARG A 310 10.16 7.12 2.31
N SER A 311 10.50 8.18 1.57
CA SER A 311 11.13 8.08 0.27
C SER A 311 12.50 8.75 0.25
N ILE A 312 13.39 8.24 -0.58
CA ILE A 312 14.62 8.93 -0.98
C ILE A 312 14.41 9.57 -2.35
N GLN A 313 14.72 10.86 -2.49
CA GLN A 313 14.70 11.57 -3.76
C GLN A 313 16.06 11.45 -4.44
N ALA A 314 16.19 10.48 -5.35
CA ALA A 314 17.39 10.24 -6.15
C ALA A 314 17.24 10.86 -7.54
N ALA A 315 17.23 12.20 -7.57
CA ALA A 315 17.06 13.00 -8.78
C ALA A 315 17.93 14.27 -8.70
N ARG A 316 18.36 14.77 -9.86
CA ARG A 316 19.05 16.06 -10.01
C ARG A 316 18.90 16.61 -11.42
N TYR A 317 19.12 17.91 -11.55
CA TYR A 317 19.27 18.60 -12.83
C TYR A 317 20.72 18.54 -13.33
N ALA A 318 20.89 18.51 -14.64
CA ALA A 318 22.17 18.60 -15.33
C ALA A 318 22.42 20.02 -15.85
N LEU A 319 23.65 20.51 -15.68
CA LEU A 319 24.13 21.77 -16.24
C LEU A 319 24.69 21.56 -17.67
N PRO A 320 24.72 22.59 -18.54
CA PRO A 320 24.26 23.96 -18.30
C PRO A 320 22.77 24.18 -18.55
N PHE A 321 22.05 23.20 -19.11
CA PHE A 321 20.68 23.37 -19.61
C PHE A 321 19.59 23.30 -18.54
N PHE A 322 19.94 22.93 -17.30
CA PHE A 322 19.01 22.79 -16.18
C PHE A 322 17.83 21.87 -16.55
N ILE A 323 18.16 20.68 -17.05
CA ILE A 323 17.19 19.63 -17.40
C ILE A 323 17.35 18.42 -16.47
N PRO A 324 16.29 17.64 -16.19
CA PRO A 324 16.38 16.44 -15.37
C PRO A 324 17.44 15.47 -15.92
N SER A 325 18.41 15.10 -15.08
CA SER A 325 19.54 14.25 -15.47
C SER A 325 19.10 12.79 -15.59
N ASP A 326 19.48 12.13 -16.68
CA ASP A 326 19.41 10.66 -16.73
C ASP A 326 20.54 10.09 -15.87
N MET A 327 20.17 9.40 -14.79
CA MET A 327 21.10 8.81 -13.83
C MET A 327 21.05 7.28 -13.85
N SER A 328 20.62 6.69 -14.97
CA SER A 328 20.36 5.24 -15.04
C SER A 328 21.53 4.39 -14.55
N GLY A 329 22.77 4.68 -14.99
CA GLY A 329 23.95 3.93 -14.55
C GLY A 329 24.22 4.07 -13.04
N GLN A 330 24.14 5.30 -12.53
CA GLN A 330 24.34 5.62 -11.11
C GLN A 330 23.30 4.93 -10.24
N LEU A 331 22.01 5.04 -10.59
CA LEU A 331 20.91 4.46 -9.81
C LEU A 331 21.04 2.94 -9.70
N MET A 332 21.47 2.26 -10.77
CA MET A 332 21.67 0.81 -10.77
C MET A 332 22.84 0.38 -9.89
N SER A 333 23.86 1.22 -9.74
CA SER A 333 24.96 1.01 -8.80
C SER A 333 24.56 1.33 -7.35
N TRP A 334 23.93 2.48 -7.13
CA TRP A 334 23.62 2.99 -5.79
C TRP A 334 22.51 2.20 -5.09
N PHE A 335 21.59 1.64 -5.87
CA PHE A 335 20.52 0.75 -5.42
C PHE A 335 20.71 -0.66 -5.97
N ALA A 336 21.97 -1.13 -6.00
CA ALA A 336 22.28 -2.51 -6.37
C ALA A 336 21.50 -3.48 -5.45
N ALA A 337 20.97 -4.54 -6.06
CA ALA A 337 20.25 -5.61 -5.40
C ALA A 337 21.07 -6.91 -5.46
N GLY A 338 20.85 -7.81 -4.49
CA GLY A 338 21.51 -9.12 -4.50
C GLY A 338 21.28 -9.94 -3.22
N SER A 339 21.25 -9.29 -2.05
CA SER A 339 21.04 -9.95 -0.76
C SER A 339 20.58 -8.96 0.31
N ALA A 340 20.34 -9.45 1.54
CA ALA A 340 19.94 -8.62 2.68
C ALA A 340 20.96 -7.54 3.09
N SER A 341 22.23 -7.65 2.67
CA SER A 341 23.28 -6.66 2.96
C SER A 341 23.46 -5.60 1.87
N HIS A 342 22.76 -5.71 0.75
CA HIS A 342 22.96 -4.83 -0.40
C HIS A 342 22.40 -3.41 -0.19
N PRO A 343 22.91 -2.38 -0.88
CA PRO A 343 22.55 -0.98 -0.65
C PRO A 343 21.05 -0.68 -0.71
N ILE A 344 20.33 -1.28 -1.67
CA ILE A 344 18.87 -1.11 -1.81
C ILE A 344 18.11 -1.47 -0.53
N MET A 345 18.70 -2.34 0.30
CA MET A 345 18.08 -2.80 1.54
C MET A 345 18.02 -1.74 2.65
N LYS A 346 18.60 -0.56 2.44
CA LYS A 346 18.56 0.54 3.41
C LYS A 346 17.42 1.53 3.17
N HIS A 347 16.65 1.31 2.10
CA HIS A 347 15.64 2.24 1.61
C HIS A 347 14.26 1.58 1.55
N PHE A 348 13.23 2.41 1.43
CA PHE A 348 11.83 2.00 1.35
C PHE A 348 11.27 2.42 -0.01
N ILE A 349 10.78 3.65 -0.13
CA ILE A 349 10.37 4.20 -1.43
C ILE A 349 11.59 4.84 -2.10
N ILE A 350 11.85 4.50 -3.36
CA ILE A 350 12.95 5.10 -4.13
C ILE A 350 12.32 5.90 -5.28
N ASN A 351 12.34 7.23 -5.16
CA ASN A 351 11.89 8.14 -6.20
C ASN A 351 13.09 8.56 -7.06
N CYS A 352 12.93 8.52 -8.37
CA CYS A 352 13.92 9.02 -9.32
C CYS A 352 13.25 9.66 -10.54
N ASP A 353 14.03 10.39 -11.32
CA ASP A 353 13.64 10.77 -12.68
C ASP A 353 13.92 9.63 -13.64
N TRP A 354 13.22 9.61 -14.77
CA TRP A 354 13.40 8.63 -15.85
C TRP A 354 13.31 7.18 -15.36
N SER A 355 12.42 6.92 -14.39
CA SER A 355 12.45 5.73 -13.52
C SER A 355 12.25 4.39 -14.23
N LEU A 356 11.87 4.44 -15.50
CA LEU A 356 11.62 3.27 -16.34
C LEU A 356 12.70 3.04 -17.39
N ARG A 357 13.69 3.93 -17.54
CA ARG A 357 14.81 3.72 -18.47
C ARG A 357 15.76 2.61 -18.03
N HIS A 358 15.64 2.16 -16.79
CA HIS A 358 16.51 1.16 -16.18
C HIS A 358 15.74 0.03 -15.48
N ARG A 359 16.47 -0.92 -14.90
CA ARG A 359 15.91 -2.12 -14.22
C ARG A 359 15.64 -1.96 -12.72
N LEU A 360 15.68 -0.74 -12.16
CA LEU A 360 15.42 -0.52 -10.73
C LEU A 360 14.11 -1.14 -10.22
N VAL A 361 13.03 -1.09 -11.02
CA VAL A 361 11.76 -1.76 -10.68
C VAL A 361 11.98 -3.26 -10.44
N ASP A 362 12.79 -3.92 -11.27
CA ASP A 362 13.10 -5.35 -11.10
C ASP A 362 13.96 -5.60 -9.87
N ASN A 363 14.97 -4.75 -9.63
CA ASN A 363 15.80 -4.82 -8.42
C ASN A 363 14.94 -4.72 -7.15
N ILE A 364 13.94 -3.84 -7.16
CA ILE A 364 13.01 -3.66 -6.05
C ILE A 364 12.12 -4.89 -5.86
N ILE A 365 11.51 -5.39 -6.94
CA ILE A 365 10.71 -6.62 -6.91
C ILE A 365 11.53 -7.77 -6.30
N TYR A 366 12.74 -7.97 -6.81
CA TYR A 366 13.65 -9.01 -6.34
C TYR A 366 14.06 -8.83 -4.88
N SER A 367 14.29 -7.60 -4.42
CA SER A 367 14.81 -7.32 -3.07
C SER A 367 13.79 -7.52 -1.95
N ASN A 368 12.49 -7.41 -2.24
CA ASN A 368 11.45 -7.56 -1.23
C ASN A 368 11.41 -8.96 -0.59
N GLN A 369 11.86 -10.01 -1.30
CA GLN A 369 11.97 -11.34 -0.68
C GLN A 369 13.01 -11.38 0.45
N PHE A 370 14.12 -10.66 0.30
CA PHE A 370 15.14 -10.57 1.35
C PHE A 370 14.66 -9.69 2.50
N ARG A 371 13.86 -8.65 2.20
CA ARG A 371 13.21 -7.80 3.21
C ARG A 371 12.30 -8.61 4.12
N ALA A 372 11.39 -9.40 3.54
CA ALA A 372 10.46 -10.22 4.31
C ALA A 372 11.21 -11.22 5.20
N ARG A 373 12.20 -11.94 4.64
CA ARG A 373 13.02 -12.89 5.40
C ARG A 373 13.81 -12.22 6.52
N ALA A 374 14.44 -11.07 6.27
CA ALA A 374 15.22 -10.35 7.28
C ALA A 374 14.36 -9.82 8.44
N LEU A 375 13.07 -9.58 8.20
CA LEU A 375 12.10 -9.15 9.20
C LEU A 375 11.33 -10.33 9.84
N GLY A 376 11.67 -11.58 9.49
CA GLY A 376 10.95 -12.76 10.00
C GLY A 376 9.50 -12.88 9.50
N LEU A 377 9.12 -12.13 8.47
CA LEU A 377 7.76 -12.13 7.92
C LEU A 377 7.60 -13.30 6.94
N GLN A 378 6.98 -14.37 7.45
CA GLN A 378 6.69 -15.59 6.71
C GLN A 378 5.49 -15.41 5.76
N ASP A 379 5.23 -16.42 4.93
CA ASP A 379 4.02 -16.46 4.11
C ASP A 379 2.75 -16.44 4.96
N LEU A 380 1.69 -15.85 4.40
CA LEU A 380 0.40 -15.74 5.07
C LEU A 380 -0.21 -17.15 5.27
N GLU A 381 -0.45 -17.52 6.53
CA GLU A 381 -1.14 -18.74 6.88
C GLU A 381 -2.66 -18.53 6.73
N HIS A 382 -3.31 -19.39 5.95
CA HIS A 382 -4.76 -19.39 5.81
C HIS A 382 -5.34 -20.41 6.78
N VAL A 383 -5.94 -19.91 7.87
CA VAL A 383 -6.52 -20.75 8.93
C VAL A 383 -8.03 -20.69 8.88
N ARG A 384 -8.66 -21.74 9.41
CA ARG A 384 -10.11 -21.95 9.44
C ARG A 384 -10.58 -22.23 10.87
N PRO A 385 -11.88 -22.03 11.16
CA PRO A 385 -12.44 -22.48 12.42
C PRO A 385 -12.18 -23.96 12.67
N GLY A 386 -11.62 -24.28 13.84
CA GLY A 386 -11.30 -25.65 14.24
C GLY A 386 -9.88 -26.11 13.93
N ASP A 387 -9.07 -25.34 13.19
CA ASP A 387 -7.67 -25.68 12.94
C ASP A 387 -6.87 -25.74 14.27
N PRO A 388 -5.92 -26.69 14.41
CA PRO A 388 -5.08 -26.83 15.61
C PRO A 388 -4.40 -25.54 16.06
N ALA A 389 -3.99 -24.70 15.10
CA ALA A 389 -3.35 -23.43 15.36
C ALA A 389 -4.30 -22.45 16.10
N ILE A 390 -5.59 -22.43 15.74
CA ILE A 390 -6.61 -21.63 16.43
C ILE A 390 -6.82 -22.11 17.87
N GLN A 391 -6.60 -23.41 18.12
CA GLN A 391 -6.69 -24.02 19.45
C GLN A 391 -5.40 -23.85 20.29
N GLY A 392 -4.41 -23.10 19.80
CA GLY A 392 -3.16 -22.85 20.53
C GLY A 392 -2.17 -24.01 20.51
N MET A 393 -2.28 -24.93 19.55
CA MET A 393 -1.31 -26.03 19.39
C MET A 393 0.00 -25.58 18.73
N SER A 394 -0.01 -24.46 18.01
CA SER A 394 1.15 -23.85 17.35
C SER A 394 1.01 -22.32 17.27
N PRO A 395 2.12 -21.55 17.27
CA PRO A 395 2.06 -20.09 17.21
C PRO A 395 1.58 -19.60 15.84
N ILE A 396 0.61 -18.68 15.83
CA ILE A 396 0.10 -18.04 14.61
C ILE A 396 0.74 -16.67 14.43
N ARG A 397 1.81 -16.57 13.62
CA ARG A 397 2.56 -15.30 13.45
C ARG A 397 1.95 -14.35 12.43
N HIS A 398 1.47 -14.89 11.33
CA HIS A 398 0.99 -14.10 10.21
C HIS A 398 -0.12 -14.88 9.52
N ALA A 399 -1.37 -14.58 9.88
CA ALA A 399 -2.49 -15.37 9.41
C ALA A 399 -3.73 -14.57 9.03
N MET A 400 -4.56 -15.24 8.23
CA MET A 400 -5.92 -14.84 7.92
C MET A 400 -6.86 -15.99 8.28
N LEU A 401 -7.70 -15.76 9.29
CA LEU A 401 -8.79 -16.66 9.67
C LEU A 401 -9.99 -16.39 8.77
N SER A 402 -10.27 -17.32 7.86
CA SER A 402 -11.38 -17.21 6.91
C SER A 402 -12.55 -18.09 7.33
N ILE A 403 -13.69 -17.47 7.58
CA ILE A 403 -14.94 -18.12 7.98
C ILE A 403 -15.89 -18.10 6.78
N ASN A 404 -16.33 -19.26 6.32
CA ASN A 404 -17.27 -19.40 5.20
C ASN A 404 -18.27 -20.53 5.48
N ASP A 405 -19.30 -20.66 4.65
CA ASP A 405 -20.38 -21.65 4.85
C ASP A 405 -19.89 -23.11 4.98
N GLN A 406 -18.74 -23.44 4.39
CA GLN A 406 -18.15 -24.79 4.47
C GLN A 406 -17.36 -25.02 5.76
N HIS A 407 -16.83 -23.95 6.36
CA HIS A 407 -15.98 -23.97 7.55
C HIS A 407 -16.52 -22.95 8.56
N TRP A 408 -17.79 -23.12 8.92
CA TRP A 408 -18.49 -22.25 9.85
C TRP A 408 -18.62 -22.92 11.21
N THR A 409 -18.45 -22.13 12.26
CA THR A 409 -18.82 -22.46 13.64
C THR A 409 -19.59 -21.30 14.24
N PRO A 410 -20.52 -21.55 15.18
CA PRO A 410 -21.31 -20.48 15.80
C PRO A 410 -20.45 -19.51 16.61
N SER A 411 -19.31 -19.97 17.13
CA SER A 411 -18.31 -19.11 17.75
C SER A 411 -16.88 -19.53 17.40
N VAL A 412 -15.96 -18.57 17.46
CA VAL A 412 -14.50 -18.78 17.34
C VAL A 412 -13.80 -17.87 18.36
N THR A 413 -12.82 -18.39 19.08
CA THR A 413 -11.97 -17.60 19.98
C THR A 413 -10.69 -17.17 19.28
N LEU A 414 -10.19 -15.98 19.63
CA LEU A 414 -8.87 -15.54 19.18
C LEU A 414 -7.79 -16.56 19.61
N PRO A 415 -6.85 -16.92 18.70
CA PRO A 415 -5.77 -17.84 19.04
C PRO A 415 -4.89 -17.24 20.14
N PRO A 416 -4.43 -18.03 21.13
CA PRO A 416 -3.49 -17.53 22.13
C PRO A 416 -2.15 -17.18 21.48
N ILE A 417 -1.51 -16.12 21.96
CA ILE A 417 -0.14 -15.75 21.57
C ILE A 417 0.85 -16.56 22.42
N LEU A 418 1.64 -17.42 21.77
CA LEU A 418 2.46 -18.43 22.45
C LEU A 418 3.91 -18.01 22.70
N ASP A 419 4.38 -16.93 22.07
CA ASP A 419 5.73 -16.41 22.23
C ASP A 419 5.76 -14.87 22.03
N ASP A 420 6.96 -14.28 22.06
CA ASP A 420 7.15 -12.83 22.10
C ASP A 420 7.45 -12.22 20.71
N GLU A 421 7.38 -13.02 19.64
CA GLU A 421 7.59 -12.52 18.29
C GLU A 421 6.40 -11.69 17.80
N PRO A 422 6.54 -10.94 16.69
CA PRO A 422 5.42 -10.23 16.09
C PRO A 422 4.31 -11.18 15.57
N HIS A 423 3.06 -10.90 15.96
CA HIS A 423 1.86 -11.60 15.53
C HIS A 423 0.90 -10.66 14.79
N ARG A 424 0.30 -11.15 13.70
CA ARG A 424 -0.68 -10.44 12.86
C ARG A 424 -1.81 -11.38 12.49
N LEU A 425 -3.04 -11.01 12.84
CA LEU A 425 -4.22 -11.80 12.54
C LEU A 425 -5.28 -10.91 11.88
N LEU A 426 -5.80 -11.40 10.76
CA LEU A 426 -7.02 -10.86 10.16
C LEU A 426 -8.11 -11.92 10.24
N VAL A 427 -9.24 -11.58 10.86
CA VAL A 427 -10.43 -12.44 10.89
C VAL A 427 -11.41 -11.91 9.85
N CYS A 428 -11.80 -12.75 8.89
CA CYS A 428 -12.74 -12.42 7.82
C CYS A 428 -13.93 -13.37 7.86
N SER A 429 -15.15 -12.83 7.82
CA SER A 429 -16.37 -13.61 7.66
C SER A 429 -16.98 -13.39 6.29
N ASP A 430 -17.14 -14.46 5.52
CA ASP A 430 -17.93 -14.52 4.29
C ASP A 430 -19.11 -15.51 4.41
N ALA A 431 -19.34 -16.03 5.63
CA ALA A 431 -20.46 -16.93 5.91
C ALA A 431 -21.79 -16.18 5.85
N ASN A 432 -22.83 -16.84 5.31
CA ASN A 432 -24.18 -16.29 5.27
C ASN A 432 -24.84 -16.27 6.65
N ALA A 433 -24.44 -17.16 7.56
CA ALA A 433 -24.86 -17.17 8.95
C ALA A 433 -23.98 -16.25 9.79
N GLU A 434 -24.58 -15.53 10.74
CA GLU A 434 -23.85 -14.76 11.76
C GLU A 434 -23.04 -15.69 12.67
N MET A 435 -21.96 -15.16 13.24
CA MET A 435 -21.10 -15.90 14.17
C MET A 435 -20.53 -14.99 15.26
N GLU A 436 -20.18 -15.56 16.41
CA GLU A 436 -19.57 -14.84 17.53
C GLU A 436 -18.06 -14.99 17.56
N LEU A 437 -17.32 -13.90 17.39
CA LEU A 437 -15.89 -13.84 17.64
C LEU A 437 -15.67 -13.52 19.13
N ASP A 438 -15.15 -14.48 19.88
CA ASP A 438 -14.71 -14.30 21.27
C ASP A 438 -13.37 -13.54 21.30
N LEU A 439 -13.39 -12.39 21.95
CA LEU A 439 -12.31 -11.40 22.00
C LEU A 439 -11.40 -11.60 23.21
N GLN A 440 -11.54 -12.71 23.95
CA GLN A 440 -10.64 -13.06 25.04
C GLN A 440 -9.18 -13.05 24.55
N GLY A 441 -8.31 -12.40 25.33
CA GLY A 441 -6.90 -12.23 24.97
C GLY A 441 -6.62 -11.01 24.08
N SER A 442 -7.62 -10.17 23.81
CA SER A 442 -7.43 -8.86 23.17
C SER A 442 -7.42 -7.69 24.18
N ASP A 443 -7.12 -6.49 23.69
CA ASP A 443 -7.23 -5.21 24.40
C ASP A 443 -8.68 -4.68 24.47
N VAL A 444 -9.65 -5.42 23.93
CA VAL A 444 -11.06 -5.03 23.88
C VAL A 444 -11.79 -5.58 25.11
N ALA A 445 -12.48 -4.71 25.85
CA ALA A 445 -13.23 -5.06 27.06
C ALA A 445 -14.57 -5.80 26.79
N LEU A 446 -14.86 -6.12 25.53
CA LEU A 446 -16.05 -6.84 25.11
C LEU A 446 -15.73 -8.34 25.08
N LYS A 447 -16.62 -9.19 25.58
CA LYS A 447 -16.39 -10.65 25.57
C LYS A 447 -16.44 -11.23 24.15
N HIS A 448 -17.42 -10.82 23.36
CA HIS A 448 -17.62 -11.32 22.01
C HIS A 448 -18.24 -10.24 21.12
N VAL A 449 -17.99 -10.32 19.81
CA VAL A 449 -18.63 -9.49 18.79
C VAL A 449 -19.28 -10.39 17.74
N THR A 450 -20.46 -10.02 17.27
CA THR A 450 -21.13 -10.73 16.17
C THR A 450 -20.58 -10.25 14.83
N LEU A 451 -20.09 -11.19 14.02
CA LEU A 451 -19.66 -10.96 12.65
C LEU A 451 -20.72 -11.42 11.66
N PHE A 452 -20.97 -10.58 10.66
CA PHE A 452 -21.80 -10.85 9.48
C PHE A 452 -20.93 -11.08 8.25
N LYS A 453 -21.59 -11.52 7.17
CA LYS A 453 -20.96 -11.61 5.87
C LYS A 453 -20.33 -10.28 5.44
N GLY A 454 -19.08 -10.33 5.02
CA GLY A 454 -18.28 -9.19 4.58
C GLY A 454 -17.50 -8.50 5.69
N ASP A 455 -17.69 -8.88 6.96
CA ASP A 455 -16.97 -8.28 8.07
C ASP A 455 -15.52 -8.75 8.15
N ALA A 456 -14.65 -7.83 8.52
CA ALA A 456 -13.27 -8.12 8.86
C ALA A 456 -12.83 -7.40 10.13
N VAL A 457 -12.07 -8.10 10.97
CA VAL A 457 -11.49 -7.56 12.21
C VAL A 457 -10.01 -7.89 12.26
N ALA A 458 -9.18 -6.86 12.47
CA ALA A 458 -7.74 -6.97 12.40
C ALA A 458 -7.11 -6.81 13.79
N PHE A 459 -6.14 -7.67 14.10
CA PHE A 459 -5.40 -7.66 15.36
C PHE A 459 -3.91 -7.80 15.12
N VAL A 460 -3.11 -7.19 15.98
CA VAL A 460 -1.65 -7.36 15.99
C VAL A 460 -1.14 -7.49 17.42
N CYS A 461 0.00 -8.14 17.61
CA CYS A 461 0.78 -8.08 18.83
C CYS A 461 2.25 -7.94 18.41
N LEU A 462 2.81 -6.75 18.56
CA LEU A 462 4.15 -6.40 18.04
C LEU A 462 5.14 -6.02 19.14
N ASP A 463 4.65 -5.88 20.35
CA ASP A 463 5.37 -5.40 21.53
C ASP A 463 5.74 -6.53 22.50
N GLY A 464 5.39 -7.77 22.17
CA GLY A 464 5.61 -8.94 23.03
C GLY A 464 4.68 -9.01 24.25
N SER A 465 3.62 -8.19 24.31
CA SER A 465 2.63 -8.19 25.41
C SER A 465 1.85 -9.50 25.53
N ARG A 466 1.85 -10.31 24.46
CA ARG A 466 0.99 -11.50 24.29
C ARG A 466 -0.50 -11.18 24.42
N GLN A 467 -0.87 -9.95 24.08
CA GLN A 467 -2.24 -9.49 24.00
C GLN A 467 -2.52 -8.96 22.59
N TRP A 468 -3.64 -9.37 22.00
CA TRP A 468 -4.05 -8.88 20.69
C TRP A 468 -4.52 -7.42 20.79
N ALA A 469 -3.83 -6.52 20.11
CA ALA A 469 -4.25 -5.13 19.95
C ALA A 469 -5.15 -4.98 18.72
N LEU A 470 -6.41 -4.59 18.94
CA LEU A 470 -7.37 -4.31 17.88
C LEU A 470 -6.88 -3.15 16.98
N GLN A 471 -6.83 -3.40 15.68
CA GLN A 471 -6.57 -2.37 14.67
C GLN A 471 -7.88 -1.70 14.30
N VAL A 472 -8.07 -0.48 14.81
CA VAL A 472 -9.31 0.30 14.67
C VAL A 472 -9.00 1.76 14.40
N GLN A 473 -9.84 2.43 13.61
CA GLN A 473 -9.75 3.87 13.45
C GLN A 473 -9.95 4.56 14.81
N ASP A 474 -8.93 5.31 15.22
CA ASP A 474 -9.00 6.16 16.41
C ASP A 474 -9.37 7.58 15.99
N CYS A 475 -10.29 8.20 16.70
CA CYS A 475 -10.81 9.55 16.50
C CYS A 475 -10.66 10.36 17.78
N THR A 476 -10.53 11.68 17.69
CA THR A 476 -10.42 12.54 18.88
C THR A 476 -11.32 13.78 18.80
N PRO A 477 -11.57 14.45 19.94
CA PRO A 477 -12.38 15.67 19.96
C PRO A 477 -11.91 16.80 19.04
N ASN A 478 -10.60 17.01 18.90
CA ASN A 478 -10.04 18.04 18.02
C ASN A 478 -10.37 17.79 16.54
N GLU A 479 -10.80 16.57 16.17
CA GLU A 479 -11.15 16.25 14.77
C GLU A 479 -12.64 16.13 14.52
N GLN A 480 -13.34 15.37 15.36
CA GLN A 480 -14.76 15.09 15.15
C GLN A 480 -15.66 16.01 15.98
N GLY A 481 -15.05 16.91 16.75
CA GLY A 481 -15.77 17.70 17.74
C GLY A 481 -16.41 16.78 18.77
N ASN A 482 -17.64 17.11 19.16
CA ASN A 482 -18.39 16.37 20.17
C ASN A 482 -19.27 15.24 19.61
N ARG A 483 -19.21 14.94 18.31
CA ARG A 483 -20.00 13.84 17.72
C ARG A 483 -19.07 12.72 17.29
N ILE A 484 -19.27 11.53 17.84
CA ILE A 484 -18.52 10.34 17.45
C ILE A 484 -19.06 9.88 16.09
N PRO A 485 -18.19 9.61 15.09
CA PRO A 485 -18.62 9.05 13.82
C PRO A 485 -18.99 7.57 13.98
N ALA A 486 -19.92 7.08 13.16
CA ALA A 486 -20.20 5.65 13.09
C ALA A 486 -19.01 4.92 12.45
N PRO A 487 -18.76 3.65 12.81
CA PRO A 487 -17.88 2.79 12.01
C PRO A 487 -18.31 2.80 10.54
N GLY A 488 -17.36 2.89 9.62
CA GLY A 488 -17.61 3.02 8.17
C GLY A 488 -16.63 2.18 7.34
N ASN A 489 -16.79 2.15 6.01
CA ASN A 489 -15.92 1.42 5.07
C ASN A 489 -15.73 -0.08 5.40
N GLY A 490 -16.79 -0.73 5.91
CA GLY A 490 -16.79 -2.12 6.35
C GLY A 490 -16.13 -2.37 7.72
N GLU A 491 -15.79 -1.32 8.47
CA GLU A 491 -15.25 -1.44 9.83
C GLU A 491 -16.37 -1.74 10.83
N LYS A 492 -16.10 -2.69 11.73
CA LYS A 492 -17.02 -3.01 12.84
C LYS A 492 -16.79 -2.19 14.10
N PHE A 493 -15.59 -1.66 14.28
CA PHE A 493 -15.21 -0.91 15.47
C PHE A 493 -14.82 0.51 15.08
N ILE A 494 -15.01 1.44 16.02
CA ILE A 494 -14.35 2.73 16.01
C ILE A 494 -13.91 3.09 17.44
N ARG A 495 -12.75 3.74 17.58
CA ARG A 495 -12.25 4.24 18.86
C ARG A 495 -12.34 5.76 18.89
N TYR A 496 -12.78 6.30 20.01
CA TYR A 496 -12.83 7.73 20.26
C TYR A 496 -12.08 8.04 21.55
N THR A 497 -10.90 8.65 21.41
CA THR A 497 -9.96 8.90 22.50
C THR A 497 -9.99 10.35 22.93
N ILE A 498 -10.32 10.56 24.21
CA ILE A 498 -10.34 11.85 24.89
C ILE A 498 -9.08 11.93 25.75
N SER A 499 -8.35 13.04 25.69
CA SER A 499 -7.12 13.22 26.46
C SER A 499 -6.99 14.64 27.02
N HIS A 500 -6.02 14.87 27.91
CA HIS A 500 -5.87 16.13 28.63
C HIS A 500 -5.89 17.40 27.75
N GLY A 501 -5.18 17.40 26.61
CA GLY A 501 -5.14 18.52 25.67
C GLY A 501 -6.13 18.42 24.51
N ASN A 502 -7.01 17.42 24.52
CA ASN A 502 -7.92 17.09 23.44
C ASN A 502 -9.21 16.53 24.07
N TYR A 503 -10.00 17.45 24.63
CA TYR A 503 -11.09 17.18 25.56
C TYR A 503 -12.36 17.93 25.15
N VAL A 504 -13.49 17.26 25.33
CA VAL A 504 -14.82 17.88 25.29
C VAL A 504 -15.66 17.33 26.45
N PRO A 505 -16.48 18.15 27.12
CA PRO A 505 -17.22 17.74 28.32
C PRO A 505 -18.46 16.87 28.03
N LEU A 506 -18.91 16.86 26.79
CA LEU A 506 -20.05 16.11 26.32
C LEU A 506 -19.74 15.56 24.93
N VAL A 507 -19.94 14.26 24.75
CA VAL A 507 -19.86 13.59 23.44
C VAL A 507 -21.18 12.88 23.14
N SER A 508 -21.55 12.87 21.88
CA SER A 508 -22.73 12.18 21.37
C SER A 508 -22.31 10.97 20.55
N LEU A 509 -22.92 9.82 20.84
CA LEU A 509 -22.82 8.62 20.00
C LEU A 509 -23.46 8.89 18.62
N PRO A 510 -23.06 8.14 17.57
CA PRO A 510 -23.65 8.29 16.25
C PRO A 510 -25.17 8.03 16.28
N THR A 511 -25.96 8.76 15.50
CA THR A 511 -27.42 8.55 15.47
C THR A 511 -27.80 7.20 14.88
N MET A 512 -27.03 6.71 13.90
CA MET A 512 -27.23 5.42 13.25
C MET A 512 -25.88 4.77 12.94
N ALA A 513 -25.84 3.44 12.92
CA ALA A 513 -24.72 2.63 12.45
C ALA A 513 -25.23 1.31 11.86
N GLU A 514 -24.32 0.48 11.34
CA GLU A 514 -24.66 -0.89 10.97
C GLU A 514 -24.95 -1.76 12.20
N ALA A 515 -25.67 -2.86 12.01
CA ALA A 515 -26.00 -3.76 13.11
C ALA A 515 -24.71 -4.31 13.78
N ASN A 516 -24.68 -4.28 15.12
CA ASN A 516 -23.55 -4.70 15.94
C ASN A 516 -22.25 -3.92 15.69
N SER A 517 -22.31 -2.73 15.09
CA SER A 517 -21.21 -1.77 15.14
C SER A 517 -20.86 -1.43 16.59
N VAL A 518 -19.56 -1.27 16.87
CA VAL A 518 -19.01 -1.04 18.21
C VAL A 518 -18.30 0.31 18.28
N VAL A 519 -18.60 1.08 19.31
CA VAL A 519 -17.90 2.34 19.65
C VAL A 519 -17.15 2.14 20.96
N LEU A 520 -15.83 2.34 20.93
CA LEU A 520 -14.95 2.35 22.09
C LEU A 520 -14.66 3.80 22.47
N VAL A 521 -15.20 4.29 23.59
CA VAL A 521 -14.86 5.62 24.12
C VAL A 521 -13.78 5.45 25.18
N VAL A 522 -12.61 6.01 24.94
CA VAL A 522 -11.45 5.94 25.85
C VAL A 522 -11.20 7.32 26.43
N SER A 523 -11.05 7.43 27.75
CA SER A 523 -10.72 8.70 28.40
C SER A 523 -9.42 8.61 29.17
N ASN A 524 -8.45 9.42 28.75
CA ASN A 524 -7.22 9.75 29.46
C ASN A 524 -7.25 11.21 29.94
N ALA A 525 -8.43 11.83 29.97
CA ALA A 525 -8.60 13.22 30.39
C ALA A 525 -8.73 13.32 31.91
N LEU A 526 -8.12 14.36 32.49
CA LEU A 526 -8.21 14.65 33.93
C LEU A 526 -9.64 14.95 34.39
N GLN A 527 -10.51 15.39 33.47
CA GLN A 527 -11.89 15.75 33.74
C GLN A 527 -12.82 14.67 33.21
N GLU A 528 -13.93 14.45 33.92
CA GLU A 528 -14.99 13.55 33.48
C GLU A 528 -15.62 14.06 32.17
N THR A 529 -16.04 13.12 31.31
CA THR A 529 -16.82 13.41 30.12
C THR A 529 -18.17 12.72 30.20
N ARG A 530 -19.22 13.39 29.73
CA ARG A 530 -20.55 12.79 29.59
C ARG A 530 -20.73 12.26 28.18
N ILE A 531 -21.24 11.05 28.05
CA ILE A 531 -21.54 10.37 26.79
C ILE A 531 -23.05 10.29 26.68
N ARG A 532 -23.59 10.78 25.57
CA ARG A 532 -25.02 10.87 25.32
C ARG A 532 -25.40 10.04 24.09
N HIS A 533 -26.60 9.48 24.15
CA HIS A 533 -27.28 8.87 23.00
C HIS A 533 -28.01 9.96 22.22
N ASP A 534 -27.90 10.05 20.89
CA ASP A 534 -28.49 11.15 20.09
C ASP A 534 -30.03 11.03 19.91
N LEU A 535 -30.76 10.47 20.88
CA LEU A 535 -32.18 10.10 20.78
C LEU A 535 -33.02 10.61 21.95
N GLY A 536 -33.55 11.83 21.80
CA GLY A 536 -34.74 12.32 22.51
C GLY A 536 -34.51 13.04 23.84
N PRO A 537 -35.54 13.70 24.41
CA PRO A 537 -35.41 14.59 25.57
C PRO A 537 -35.09 13.91 26.91
N ASP A 538 -35.11 12.58 26.97
CA ASP A 538 -34.74 11.76 28.15
C ASP A 538 -33.37 11.08 27.92
N ASP A 539 -32.37 11.87 27.52
CA ASP A 539 -31.02 11.41 27.16
C ASP A 539 -30.39 10.61 28.31
N ILE A 540 -30.19 9.30 28.11
CA ILE A 540 -29.35 8.49 28.98
C ILE A 540 -27.92 9.01 28.84
N GLU A 541 -27.38 9.59 29.91
CA GLU A 541 -25.99 10.06 29.98
C GLU A 541 -25.14 9.05 30.77
N HIS A 542 -24.04 8.60 30.17
CA HIS A 542 -22.99 7.84 30.83
C HIS A 542 -21.82 8.77 31.18
N VAL A 543 -21.19 8.56 32.33
CA VAL A 543 -20.00 9.33 32.73
C VAL A 543 -18.78 8.44 32.55
N ILE A 544 -17.77 8.95 31.85
CA ILE A 544 -16.46 8.31 31.69
C ILE A 544 -15.37 9.15 32.37
N ARG A 545 -14.50 8.48 33.13
CA ARG A 545 -13.41 9.06 33.93
C ARG A 545 -12.05 8.75 33.31
N SER A 546 -11.01 9.42 33.83
CA SER A 546 -9.63 9.14 33.45
C SER A 546 -9.28 7.67 33.66
N GLY A 547 -8.62 7.06 32.67
CA GLY A 547 -8.26 5.65 32.64
C GLY A 547 -9.42 4.71 32.27
N GLU A 548 -10.63 5.20 32.01
CA GLU A 548 -11.75 4.34 31.65
C GLU A 548 -11.91 4.15 30.14
N THR A 549 -12.42 2.99 29.75
CA THR A 549 -12.92 2.69 28.40
C THR A 549 -14.35 2.19 28.50
N CYS A 550 -15.29 2.89 27.86
CA CYS A 550 -16.70 2.49 27.74
C CYS A 550 -16.93 1.88 26.34
N THR A 551 -17.53 0.70 26.29
CA THR A 551 -17.85 0.01 25.03
C THR A 551 -19.34 0.05 24.76
N PHE A 552 -19.73 0.58 23.61
CA PHE A 552 -21.12 0.64 23.16
C PHE A 552 -21.35 -0.21 21.92
N MET A 553 -22.49 -0.87 21.83
CA MET A 553 -22.88 -1.66 20.66
C MET A 553 -24.20 -1.16 20.08
N TYR A 554 -24.30 -1.07 18.75
CA TYR A 554 -25.51 -0.59 18.08
C TYR A 554 -26.50 -1.71 17.78
N ASN A 555 -27.73 -1.55 18.26
CA ASN A 555 -28.85 -2.42 17.94
C ASN A 555 -29.70 -1.80 16.83
N ALA A 556 -29.51 -2.25 15.59
CA ALA A 556 -30.23 -1.73 14.44
C ALA A 556 -31.76 -1.99 14.46
N LYS A 557 -32.24 -2.98 15.23
CA LYS A 557 -33.69 -3.27 15.35
C LYS A 557 -34.41 -2.23 16.21
N VAL A 558 -33.75 -1.76 17.25
CA VAL A 558 -34.26 -0.73 18.18
C VAL A 558 -33.84 0.67 17.73
N GLY A 559 -32.75 0.77 16.96
CA GLY A 559 -32.15 2.02 16.52
C GLY A 559 -31.41 2.72 17.66
N SER A 560 -30.81 1.98 18.60
CA SER A 560 -30.19 2.54 19.81
C SER A 560 -28.86 1.86 20.14
N TRP A 561 -27.98 2.58 20.82
CA TRP A 561 -26.76 2.03 21.42
C TRP A 561 -27.04 1.45 22.81
N SER A 562 -26.37 0.36 23.17
CA SER A 562 -26.32 -0.20 24.53
C SER A 562 -24.88 -0.15 25.07
N LEU A 563 -24.73 0.19 26.35
CA LEU A 563 -23.43 0.08 27.04
C LEU A 563 -23.19 -1.37 27.44
N GLU A 564 -22.11 -1.96 26.91
CA GLU A 564 -21.78 -3.38 27.09
C GLU A 564 -20.74 -3.61 28.18
N SER A 565 -19.77 -2.72 28.31
CA SER A 565 -18.73 -2.82 29.33
C SER A 565 -18.08 -1.48 29.68
N VAL A 566 -17.54 -1.40 30.90
CA VAL A 566 -16.67 -0.33 31.37
C VAL A 566 -15.41 -0.97 31.93
N MET A 567 -14.26 -0.63 31.38
CA MET A 567 -12.95 -1.11 31.81
C MET A 567 -12.16 0.04 32.43
N THR A 568 -11.53 -0.19 33.56
CA THR A 568 -10.63 0.77 34.21
C THR A 568 -9.20 0.30 34.02
N HIS A 569 -8.40 1.07 33.29
CA HIS A 569 -6.96 0.86 33.14
C HIS A 569 -6.25 1.43 34.37
N VAL A 570 -5.35 0.67 34.96
CA VAL A 570 -4.47 1.18 36.02
C VAL A 570 -3.50 2.15 35.36
N THR A 571 -3.71 3.45 35.57
CA THR A 571 -2.73 4.47 35.21
C THR A 571 -1.58 4.34 36.19
N THR A 572 -0.47 3.74 35.75
CA THR A 572 0.80 3.86 36.47
C THR A 572 1.33 5.27 36.19
N ASP A 573 1.30 6.10 37.22
CA ASP A 573 1.89 7.46 37.25
C ASP A 573 3.36 7.50 36.80
#